data_AF-A0A1G9YTV5-F1
#
_entry.id   AF-A0A1G9YTV5-F1
#
_cell.length_a   1.000
_cell.length_b   1.000
_cell.length_c   1.000
_cell.angle_alpha   90.00
_cell.angle_beta   90.00
_cell.angle_gamma   90.00
#
_symmetry.space_group_name_H-M   'P 1'
#
loop_
_entity.id
_entity.type
_entity.pdbx_description
1 polymer ?
#
loop_
_entity_poly.entity_id
_entity_poly.type
_entity_poly.pdbx_seq_one_letter_code
_entity_poly.pdbx_strand_id
1 'polypeptide(L)'
;MRYFINMNREFKEEFGRVYTFDPTQCREKEEEIELMNELDTKDIGKPYIFPKNSVAEITKDEYDQLISAIQSGVEGADTREEILAKYSRD
;
A
#
# COMPACT_ATOMS: atom_id res chain seq x y z
N MET A 1 -13.30 0.02 -5.25
CA MET A 1 -11.84 0.11 -5.08
C MET A 1 -11.53 -0.03 -3.60
N ARG A 2 -10.55 -0.85 -3.21
CA ARG A 2 -9.99 -0.88 -1.85
C ARG A 2 -8.53 -0.40 -1.89
N TYR A 3 -8.03 0.09 -0.76
CA TYR A 3 -6.71 0.71 -0.66
C TYR A 3 -5.89 0.00 0.41
N PHE A 4 -4.61 -0.19 0.13
CA PHE A 4 -3.73 -0.97 0.99
C PHE A 4 -2.40 -0.28 1.18
N ILE A 5 -1.77 -0.55 2.31
CA ILE A 5 -0.39 -0.18 2.60
C ILE A 5 0.41 -1.44 2.93
N ASN A 6 1.64 -1.53 2.42
CA ASN A 6 2.54 -2.62 2.78
C ASN A 6 3.15 -2.37 4.16
N MET A 7 2.89 -3.30 5.07
CA MET A 7 3.34 -3.29 6.46
C MET A 7 4.61 -4.12 6.68
N ASN A 8 5.09 -4.83 5.64
CA ASN A 8 6.25 -5.69 5.75
C ASN A 8 7.56 -4.88 5.83
N ARG A 9 8.14 -4.84 7.02
CA ARG A 9 9.42 -4.15 7.30
C ARG A 9 10.64 -4.88 6.72
N GLU A 10 10.52 -6.15 6.36
CA GLU A 10 11.62 -6.93 5.75
C GLU A 10 11.99 -6.36 4.36
N PHE A 11 11.01 -5.80 3.65
CA PHE A 11 11.21 -5.16 2.35
C PHE A 11 11.27 -3.64 2.51
N LYS A 12 12.42 -3.09 2.93
CA LYS A 12 12.57 -1.65 3.23
C LYS A 12 12.12 -0.71 2.10
N GLU A 13 12.31 -1.10 0.85
CA GLU A 13 11.94 -0.28 -0.32
C GLU A 13 10.43 -0.28 -0.60
N GLU A 14 9.74 -1.34 -0.18
CA GLU A 14 8.29 -1.55 -0.38
C GLU A 14 7.46 -1.27 0.88
N PHE A 15 8.08 -1.30 2.06
CA PHE A 15 7.44 -0.92 3.31
C PHE A 15 6.82 0.47 3.15
N GLY A 16 5.61 0.66 3.65
CA GLY A 16 4.85 1.90 3.60
C GLY A 16 4.47 2.40 2.20
N ARG A 17 4.69 1.61 1.14
CA ARG A 17 4.10 1.88 -0.17
C ARG A 17 2.61 1.56 -0.14
N VAL A 18 1.86 2.27 -0.97
CA VAL A 18 0.42 2.12 -1.10
C VAL A 18 0.04 1.46 -2.41
N TYR A 19 -1.05 0.71 -2.37
CA TYR A 19 -1.54 -0.09 -3.49
C TYR A 19 -3.08 -0.03 -3.54
N THR A 20 -3.62 -0.33 -4.72
CA THR A 20 -5.07 -0.41 -4.94
C THR A 20 -5.50 -1.85 -5.24
N PHE A 21 -6.70 -2.19 -4.80
CA PHE A 21 -7.37 -3.44 -5.18
C PHE A 21 -8.59 -3.09 -6.03
N ASP A 22 -8.53 -3.50 -7.28
CA ASP A 22 -9.64 -3.48 -8.22
C ASP A 22 -10.11 -4.92 -8.44
N PRO A 23 -11.32 -5.32 -7.99
CA PRO A 23 -11.82 -6.69 -8.17
C PRO A 23 -11.96 -7.12 -9.64
N THR A 24 -11.91 -6.17 -10.59
CA THR A 24 -11.92 -6.49 -12.03
C THR A 24 -10.54 -6.89 -12.57
N GLN A 25 -9.47 -6.55 -11.86
CA GLN A 25 -8.08 -6.76 -12.29
C GLN A 25 -7.26 -7.61 -11.29
N CYS A 26 -7.69 -7.65 -10.03
CA CYS A 26 -7.03 -8.31 -8.91
C CYS A 26 -7.81 -9.51 -8.42
N ARG A 27 -7.08 -10.53 -7.94
CA ARG A 27 -7.64 -11.69 -7.25
C ARG A 27 -7.31 -11.64 -5.75
N GLU A 28 -8.30 -12.02 -4.94
CA GLU A 28 -8.13 -12.22 -3.51
C GLU A 28 -8.37 -13.70 -3.20
N LYS A 29 -7.40 -14.36 -2.58
CA LYS A 29 -7.49 -15.76 -2.13
C LYS A 29 -7.53 -15.82 -0.60
N GLU A 30 -7.46 -17.00 -0.01
CA GLU A 30 -7.46 -17.17 1.45
C GLU A 30 -6.25 -16.48 2.12
N GLU A 31 -5.04 -16.71 1.59
CA GLU A 31 -3.78 -16.23 2.19
C GLU A 31 -3.11 -15.09 1.41
N GLU A 32 -3.52 -14.88 0.15
CA GLU A 32 -2.88 -13.94 -0.78
C GLU A 32 -3.86 -12.90 -1.31
N ILE A 33 -3.35 -11.72 -1.65
CA ILE A 33 -4.08 -10.67 -2.34
C ILE A 33 -3.21 -10.06 -3.45
N GLU A 34 -3.78 -9.93 -4.64
CA GLU A 34 -3.19 -9.19 -5.75
C GLU A 34 -3.52 -7.70 -5.61
N LEU A 35 -2.53 -6.83 -5.71
CA LEU A 35 -2.67 -5.38 -5.56
C LEU A 35 -1.92 -4.64 -6.67
N MET A 36 -2.46 -3.52 -7.13
CA MET A 36 -1.85 -2.69 -8.17
C MET A 36 -1.05 -1.56 -7.53
N ASN A 37 0.15 -1.32 -8.06
CA ASN A 37 0.92 -0.11 -7.73
C ASN A 37 0.67 0.96 -8.80
N GLU A 38 -0.14 1.96 -8.48
CA GLU A 38 -0.46 3.05 -9.41
C GLU A 38 0.63 4.15 -9.46
N LEU A 39 1.59 4.11 -8.54
CA LEU A 39 2.68 5.07 -8.47
C LEU A 39 3.96 4.62 -9.18
N ASP A 40 4.19 3.32 -9.30
CA ASP A 40 5.36 2.81 -10.01
C ASP A 40 5.12 2.74 -11.51
N THR A 41 5.58 3.77 -12.20
CA THR A 41 5.49 3.88 -13.65
C THR A 41 6.26 2.80 -14.42
N LYS A 42 7.17 2.05 -13.76
CA LYS A 42 7.93 0.97 -14.39
C LYS A 42 7.18 -0.36 -14.40
N ASP A 43 6.17 -0.51 -13.55
CA ASP A 43 5.38 -1.74 -13.38
C ASP A 43 3.88 -1.53 -13.68
N ILE A 44 3.56 -0.49 -14.45
CA ILE A 44 2.19 -0.18 -14.88
C ILE A 44 1.51 -1.43 -15.46
N GLY A 45 0.38 -1.79 -14.86
CA GLY A 45 -0.49 -2.86 -15.34
C GLY A 45 -0.14 -4.27 -14.84
N LYS A 46 0.82 -4.42 -13.91
CA LYS A 46 1.09 -5.71 -13.26
C LYS A 46 0.62 -5.73 -11.80
N PRO A 47 -0.18 -6.74 -11.40
CA PRO A 47 -0.51 -6.93 -10.00
C PRO A 47 0.70 -7.50 -9.23
N TYR A 48 0.89 -7.00 -8.02
CA TYR A 48 1.81 -7.52 -7.01
C TYR A 48 1.04 -8.49 -6.11
N ILE A 49 1.62 -9.65 -5.83
CA ILE A 49 1.02 -10.64 -4.94
C ILE A 49 1.60 -10.45 -3.55
N PHE A 50 0.74 -10.17 -2.58
CA PHE A 50 1.10 -10.02 -1.17
C PHE A 50 0.44 -11.10 -0.32
N PRO A 51 1.14 -11.64 0.69
CA PRO A 51 0.49 -12.27 1.83
C PRO A 51 -0.48 -11.28 2.48
N LYS A 52 -1.71 -11.70 2.82
CA LYS A 52 -2.70 -10.79 3.42
C LYS A 52 -2.25 -10.18 4.75
N ASN A 53 -1.39 -10.88 5.50
CA ASN A 53 -0.83 -10.39 6.75
C ASN A 53 0.27 -9.34 6.56
N SER A 54 0.78 -9.17 5.33
CA SER A 54 1.84 -8.23 5.02
C SER A 54 1.31 -6.86 4.59
N VAL A 55 0.00 -6.73 4.39
CA VAL A 55 -0.65 -5.50 3.97
C VAL A 55 -1.81 -5.16 4.90
N ALA A 56 -2.05 -3.87 5.12
CA ALA A 56 -3.20 -3.38 5.86
C ALA A 56 -4.14 -2.62 4.93
N GLU A 57 -5.44 -2.87 5.05
CA GLU A 57 -6.45 -2.08 4.35
C GLU A 57 -6.58 -0.71 5.01
N ILE A 58 -6.46 0.35 4.22
CA ILE A 58 -6.52 1.74 4.66
C ILE A 58 -7.72 2.46 4.04
N THR A 59 -8.08 3.60 4.64
CA THR A 59 -9.13 4.44 4.07
C THR A 59 -8.66 5.15 2.80
N LYS A 60 -9.61 5.60 1.97
CA LYS A 60 -9.29 6.43 0.80
C LYS A 60 -8.57 7.72 1.19
N ASP A 61 -9.00 8.39 2.26
CA ASP A 61 -8.37 9.62 2.73
C ASP A 61 -6.90 9.40 3.12
N GLU A 62 -6.60 8.30 3.82
CA GLU A 62 -5.22 7.92 4.17
C GLU A 62 -4.38 7.60 2.93
N TYR A 63 -4.97 6.90 1.96
CA TYR A 63 -4.33 6.67 0.66
C TYR A 63 -3.98 7.99 -0.02
N ASP A 64 -4.93 8.89 -0.18
CA ASP A 64 -4.71 10.19 -0.86
C ASP A 64 -3.64 11.04 -0.14
N GLN A 65 -3.63 11.02 1.20
CA GLN A 65 -2.59 11.69 2.01
C GLN A 65 -1.20 11.10 1.74
N LEU A 66 -1.09 9.77 1.71
CA LEU A 66 0.17 9.07 1.45
C LEU A 66 0.66 9.30 0.01
N ILE A 67 -0.23 9.24 -0.98
CA ILE A 67 0.09 9.58 -2.37
C ILE A 67 0.64 11.00 -2.46
N SER A 68 -0.05 11.96 -1.83
CA SER A 68 0.35 13.38 -1.86
C SER A 68 1.72 13.60 -1.21
N ALA A 69 1.99 12.90 -0.11
CA ALA A 69 3.28 12.90 0.57
C ALA A 69 4.39 12.33 -0.32
N ILE A 70 4.16 11.17 -0.96
CA ILE A 70 5.13 10.51 -1.85
C ILE A 70 5.44 11.41 -3.06
N GLN A 71 4.41 12.01 -3.69
CA GLN A 71 4.57 12.83 -4.89
C GLN A 71 5.25 14.18 -4.61
N SER A 72 5.04 14.75 -3.43
CA SER A 72 5.60 16.07 -3.09
C SER A 72 7.10 16.01 -2.76
N GLY A 73 7.67 14.81 -2.57
CA GLY A 73 9.08 14.64 -2.19
C GLY A 73 9.45 15.27 -0.84
N VAL A 74 8.45 15.76 -0.10
CA VAL A 74 8.57 16.25 1.26
C VAL A 74 8.76 15.04 2.16
N GLU A 75 9.48 15.20 3.27
CA GLU A 75 9.50 14.24 4.38
C GLU A 75 8.08 14.04 4.93
N GLY A 76 7.22 13.35 4.18
CA GLY A 76 5.99 12.75 4.68
C GLY A 76 6.29 11.45 5.43
N ALA A 77 7.51 11.33 5.96
CA ALA A 77 7.92 10.29 6.87
C ALA A 77 7.02 10.32 8.10
N ASP A 78 6.76 11.50 8.68
CA ASP A 78 5.86 11.66 9.83
C ASP A 78 4.44 11.17 9.52
N THR A 79 3.80 11.67 8.47
CA THR A 79 2.43 11.25 8.08
C THR A 79 2.37 9.75 7.76
N ARG A 80 3.41 9.22 7.11
CA ARG A 80 3.52 7.80 6.79
C ARG A 80 3.70 6.97 8.06
N GLU A 81 4.53 7.40 9.00
CA GLU A 81 4.75 6.74 10.29
C GLU A 81 3.50 6.80 11.17
N GLU A 82 2.78 7.92 11.19
CA GLU A 82 1.50 8.07 11.90
C GLU A 82 0.44 7.10 11.37
N ILE A 83 0.28 7.00 10.04
CA ILE A 83 -0.67 6.05 9.44
C ILE A 83 -0.19 4.62 9.71
N LEU A 84 1.08 4.30 9.44
CA LEU A 84 1.65 2.98 9.72
C LEU A 84 1.48 2.58 11.19
N ALA A 85 1.60 3.51 12.15
CA ALA A 85 1.42 3.23 13.57
C ALA A 85 -0.01 2.79 13.91
N LYS A 86 -1.04 3.28 13.20
CA LYS A 86 -2.44 2.83 13.38
C LYS A 86 -2.63 1.36 12.99
N TYR A 87 -1.87 0.90 12.00
CA TYR A 87 -1.99 -0.42 11.40
C TYR A 87 -0.91 -1.41 11.85
N SER A 88 0.17 -0.91 12.46
CA SER A 88 1.19 -1.68 13.14
C SER A 88 0.57 -2.24 14.42
N ARG A 89 -0.05 -3.41 14.31
CA ARG A 89 -0.46 -4.19 15.49
C ARG A 89 0.76 -4.44 16.37
N ASP A 90 0.59 -4.22 17.68
CA ASP A 90 1.40 -4.80 18.76
C ASP A 90 1.57 -6.32 18.56
#